data_AF-A0A924LRI9-F1
#
_entry.id   AF-A0A924LRI9-F1
#
_cell.length_a   1.000
_cell.length_b   1.000
_cell.length_c   1.000
_cell.angle_alpha   90.00
_cell.angle_beta   90.00
_cell.angle_gamma   90.00
#
_symmetry.space_group_name_H-M   'P 1'
#
loop_
_entity.id
_entity.type
_entity.pdbx_description
1 polymer ?
#
loop_
_entity_poly.entity_id
_entity_poly.type
_entity_poly.pdbx_seq_one_letter_code
_entity_poly.pdbx_strand_id
1 'polypeptide(L)'
;MHLARLSLTVLKGAGHQQPTSLALDVDGPRDDRRFCCVDLAAGRVLRTIENNSLLACRAAYDGTRLGVRLPDGAEASGTPRGSAAIVAEYWGREAHLTVVEGPWAALLSGYLQRDVAVAEAQGAGQVVFGGPVTVLTTSSLRELARRLGRDLDNSALLLDSERFRSTLVVDSGDAPPFVEDTWRRLVVGDTVLRVRGA
;
A
#
# COMPACT_ATOMS: atom_id res chain seq x y z
N MET A 1 -6.30 -24.11 -2.42
CA MET A 1 -6.14 -22.66 -2.21
C MET A 1 -5.34 -22.09 -3.37
N HIS A 2 -5.71 -20.92 -3.87
CA HIS A 2 -4.97 -20.25 -4.95
C HIS A 2 -4.95 -18.74 -4.71
N LEU A 3 -4.02 -18.04 -5.35
CA LEU A 3 -3.92 -16.60 -5.24
C LEU A 3 -5.09 -15.95 -6.01
N ALA A 4 -5.94 -15.20 -5.31
CA ALA A 4 -7.11 -14.53 -5.89
C ALA A 4 -6.80 -13.08 -6.30
N ARG A 5 -5.94 -12.40 -5.54
CA ARG A 5 -5.58 -11.00 -5.81
C ARG A 5 -4.20 -10.65 -5.28
N LEU A 6 -3.50 -9.81 -6.05
CA LEU A 6 -2.32 -9.06 -5.63
C LEU A 6 -2.69 -7.60 -5.51
N SER A 7 -2.13 -6.90 -4.52
CA SER A 7 -2.36 -5.47 -4.36
C SER A 7 -1.17 -4.77 -3.72
N LEU A 8 -0.83 -3.60 -4.24
CA LEU A 8 0.19 -2.70 -3.67
C LEU A 8 -0.11 -1.27 -4.08
N THR A 9 0.55 -0.29 -3.47
CA THR A 9 0.51 1.08 -3.99
C THR A 9 1.89 1.70 -3.92
N VAL A 10 2.31 2.37 -4.99
CA VAL A 10 3.64 3.00 -5.00
C VAL A 10 3.69 4.27 -4.16
N LEU A 11 2.55 4.91 -3.90
CA LEU A 11 2.44 6.10 -3.05
C LEU A 11 1.74 5.77 -1.74
N LYS A 12 2.42 6.00 -0.62
CA LYS A 12 1.90 5.77 0.72
C LYS A 12 0.56 6.50 0.93
N GLY A 13 -0.47 5.71 1.20
CA GLY A 13 -1.83 6.19 1.45
C GLY A 13 -2.71 6.25 0.21
N ALA A 14 -2.14 6.11 -0.99
CA ALA A 14 -2.93 6.03 -2.21
C ALA A 14 -3.72 4.73 -2.32
N GLY A 15 -4.69 4.70 -3.23
CA GLY A 15 -5.42 3.49 -3.60
C GLY A 15 -4.46 2.40 -4.07
N HIS A 16 -4.75 1.15 -3.68
CA HIS A 16 -4.01 0.00 -4.17
C HIS A 16 -4.27 -0.21 -5.67
N GLN A 17 -3.22 -0.56 -6.39
CA GLN A 17 -3.25 -1.10 -7.74
C GLN A 17 -3.40 -2.62 -7.64
N GLN A 18 -3.92 -3.24 -8.70
CA GLN A 18 -4.12 -4.69 -8.78
C GLN A 18 -3.23 -5.28 -9.88
N PRO A 19 -1.91 -5.42 -9.64
CA PRO A 19 -1.03 -5.99 -10.64
C PRO A 19 -1.30 -7.50 -10.80
N THR A 20 -0.93 -8.05 -11.96
CA THR A 20 -1.04 -9.50 -12.23
C THR A 20 0.14 -10.29 -11.68
N SER A 21 1.25 -9.61 -11.38
CA SER A 21 2.46 -10.18 -10.75
C SER A 21 3.15 -9.12 -9.90
N LEU A 22 3.93 -9.55 -8.92
CA LEU A 22 4.80 -8.67 -8.13
C LEU A 22 6.11 -9.41 -7.80
N ALA A 23 7.20 -8.67 -7.65
CA ALA A 23 8.44 -9.19 -7.11
C ALA A 23 8.47 -8.93 -5.60
N LEU A 24 8.88 -9.93 -4.82
CA LEU A 24 9.04 -9.82 -3.38
C LEU A 24 10.53 -9.82 -3.04
N ASP A 25 10.95 -8.79 -2.31
CA ASP A 25 12.24 -8.75 -1.63
C ASP A 25 12.04 -9.08 -0.14
N VAL A 26 13.13 -9.19 0.63
CA VAL A 26 13.07 -9.54 2.07
C VAL A 26 12.21 -8.56 2.89
N ASP A 27 12.12 -7.32 2.42
CA ASP A 27 11.41 -6.20 3.06
C ASP A 27 10.03 -5.92 2.44
N GLY A 28 9.52 -6.81 1.57
CA GLY A 28 8.17 -6.74 0.99
C GLY A 28 8.13 -6.65 -0.52
N PRO A 29 6.94 -6.34 -1.11
CA PRO A 29 6.82 -6.16 -2.54
C PRO A 29 7.67 -4.98 -3.01
N ARG A 30 8.38 -5.20 -4.13
CA ARG A 30 9.12 -4.15 -4.81
C ARG A 30 8.19 -2.98 -5.14
N ASP A 31 8.70 -1.78 -4.93
CA ASP A 31 8.00 -0.50 -5.13
C ASP A 31 6.79 -0.25 -4.21
N ASP A 32 6.42 -1.18 -3.33
CA ASP A 32 5.31 -0.94 -2.41
C ASP A 32 5.65 0.19 -1.43
N ARG A 33 4.81 1.22 -1.47
CA ARG A 33 4.92 2.49 -0.76
C ARG A 33 6.31 3.12 -0.92
N ARG A 34 6.92 2.98 -2.11
CA ARG A 34 8.21 3.58 -2.45
C ARG A 34 8.22 5.10 -2.29
N PHE A 35 7.10 5.76 -2.57
CA PHE A 35 6.93 7.19 -2.40
C PHE A 35 5.98 7.49 -1.24
N CYS A 36 6.15 8.65 -0.61
CA CYS A 36 5.25 9.14 0.43
C CYS A 36 5.15 10.66 0.40
N CYS A 37 4.06 11.20 0.95
CA CYS A 37 3.96 12.62 1.24
C CYS A 37 4.57 12.89 2.63
N VAL A 38 5.36 13.95 2.74
CA VAL A 38 6.05 14.36 3.96
C VAL A 38 5.64 15.78 4.31
N ASP A 39 5.28 16.00 5.57
CA ASP A 39 5.18 17.33 6.16
C ASP A 39 6.58 17.70 6.66
N LEU A 40 7.30 18.52 5.89
CA LEU A 40 8.69 18.89 6.22
C LEU A 40 8.77 19.76 7.49
N ALA A 41 7.78 20.61 7.72
CA ALA A 41 7.75 21.48 8.90
C ALA A 41 7.56 20.67 10.19
N ALA A 42 6.70 19.64 10.14
CA ALA A 42 6.49 18.73 11.27
C ALA A 42 7.50 17.55 11.29
N GLY A 43 8.32 17.39 10.26
CA GLY A 43 9.31 16.32 10.15
C GLY A 43 8.70 14.91 10.14
N ARG A 44 7.52 14.72 9.52
CA ARG A 44 6.78 13.45 9.59
C ARG A 44 6.19 13.01 8.25
N VAL A 45 6.13 11.69 8.07
CA VAL A 45 5.43 11.08 6.95
C VAL A 45 3.92 11.15 7.18
N LEU A 46 3.17 11.54 6.16
CA LEU A 46 1.72 11.63 6.26
C LEU A 46 1.08 10.26 6.44
N ARG A 47 0.21 10.17 7.46
CA ARG A 47 -0.51 8.95 7.81
C ARG A 47 -1.90 8.98 7.21
N THR A 48 -2.37 7.83 6.74
CA THR A 48 -3.68 7.71 6.10
C THR A 48 -4.83 7.99 7.05
N ILE A 49 -4.66 7.72 8.36
CA ILE A 49 -5.67 8.05 9.39
C ILE A 49 -5.93 9.55 9.51
N GLU A 50 -4.93 10.39 9.20
CA GLU A 50 -5.04 11.85 9.22
C GLU A 50 -5.36 12.43 7.83
N ASN A 51 -5.15 11.65 6.77
CA ASN A 51 -5.19 12.11 5.37
C ASN A 51 -5.86 11.03 4.50
N ASN A 52 -7.09 10.68 4.83
CA ASN A 52 -7.81 9.57 4.19
C ASN A 52 -8.18 9.86 2.72
N SER A 53 -8.21 11.13 2.30
CA SER A 53 -8.44 11.55 0.92
C SER A 53 -7.42 10.96 -0.04
N LEU A 54 -6.19 10.68 0.43
CA LEU A 54 -5.18 9.96 -0.36
C LEU A 54 -5.69 8.63 -0.90
N LEU A 55 -6.60 7.93 -0.21
CA LEU A 55 -7.14 6.64 -0.66
C LEU A 55 -7.84 6.73 -2.02
N ALA A 56 -8.35 7.92 -2.36
CA ALA A 56 -9.00 8.18 -3.64
C ALA A 56 -7.98 8.48 -4.76
N CYS A 57 -6.76 8.89 -4.43
CA CYS A 57 -5.69 9.05 -5.42
C CYS A 57 -5.25 7.70 -6.01
N ARG A 58 -4.75 7.74 -7.23
CA ARG A 58 -4.11 6.61 -7.91
C ARG A 58 -2.67 6.99 -8.23
N ALA A 59 -1.75 6.07 -7.99
CA ALA A 59 -0.33 6.26 -8.30
C ALA A 59 0.22 5.02 -9.00
N ALA A 60 1.07 5.25 -10.00
CA ALA A 60 1.76 4.22 -10.75
C ALA A 60 3.21 4.64 -10.99
N TYR A 61 4.12 3.67 -10.96
CA TYR A 61 5.52 3.87 -11.23
C TYR A 61 6.03 2.74 -12.12
N ASP A 62 6.69 3.08 -13.22
CA ASP A 62 7.14 2.12 -14.24
C ASP A 62 8.64 1.80 -14.16
N GLY A 63 9.31 2.21 -13.07
CA GLY A 63 10.77 2.12 -12.93
C GLY A 63 11.51 3.41 -13.35
N THR A 64 10.83 4.32 -14.06
CA THR A 64 11.43 5.58 -14.55
C THR A 64 10.54 6.79 -14.28
N ARG A 65 9.22 6.65 -14.43
CA ARG A 65 8.24 7.73 -14.30
C ARG A 65 7.24 7.41 -13.20
N LEU A 66 7.03 8.37 -12.31
CA LEU A 66 5.95 8.36 -11.33
C LEU A 66 4.76 9.13 -11.91
N GLY A 67 3.58 8.53 -11.88
CA GLY A 67 2.30 9.18 -12.18
C GLY A 67 1.45 9.21 -10.93
N VAL A 68 0.80 10.35 -10.67
CA VAL A 68 -0.23 10.50 -9.63
C VAL A 68 -1.45 11.15 -10.27
N ARG A 69 -2.62 10.53 -10.10
CA ARG A 69 -3.92 11.03 -10.54
C ARG A 69 -4.84 11.22 -9.34
N LEU A 70 -5.43 12.40 -9.27
CA LEU A 70 -6.43 12.79 -8.28
C LEU A 70 -7.83 12.32 -8.70
N PRO A 71 -8.80 12.29 -7.77
CA PRO A 71 -10.16 11.82 -8.07
C PRO A 71 -10.94 12.72 -9.03
N ASP A 72 -10.59 14.00 -9.13
CA ASP A 72 -11.17 14.97 -10.06
C ASP A 72 -10.58 14.86 -11.49
N GLY A 73 -9.62 13.96 -11.69
CA GLY A 73 -8.94 13.73 -12.97
C GLY A 73 -7.66 14.54 -13.15
N ALA A 74 -7.32 15.48 -12.25
CA ALA A 74 -6.05 16.18 -12.32
C ALA A 74 -4.89 15.21 -12.10
N GLU A 75 -3.79 15.39 -12.83
CA GLU A 75 -2.67 14.46 -12.80
C GLU A 75 -1.30 15.14 -12.93
N ALA A 76 -0.29 14.48 -12.38
CA ALA A 76 1.10 14.87 -12.45
C ALA A 76 1.94 13.64 -12.79
N SER A 77 2.84 13.79 -13.77
CA SER A 77 3.76 12.73 -14.18
C SER A 77 5.15 13.28 -14.48
N GLY A 78 6.18 12.49 -14.21
CA GLY A 78 7.56 12.87 -14.45
C GLY A 78 8.55 11.82 -13.94
N THR A 79 9.83 12.04 -14.19
CA THR A 79 10.91 11.23 -13.62
C THR A 79 11.29 11.82 -12.27
N PRO A 80 11.10 11.09 -11.15
CA PRO A 80 11.46 11.60 -9.84
C PRO A 80 12.98 11.79 -9.77
N ARG A 81 13.42 12.97 -9.33
CA ARG A 81 14.83 13.30 -9.12
C ARG A 81 15.03 13.67 -7.66
N GLY A 82 15.92 12.97 -6.98
CA GLY A 82 16.24 13.27 -5.60
C GLY A 82 16.92 14.63 -5.45
N SER A 83 16.46 15.44 -4.51
CA SER A 83 17.05 16.75 -4.19
C SER A 83 17.73 16.79 -2.82
N ALA A 84 17.13 16.16 -1.80
CA ALA A 84 17.66 16.20 -0.44
C ALA A 84 17.37 14.90 0.31
N ALA A 85 18.37 14.36 1.00
CA ALA A 85 18.17 13.29 1.97
C ALA A 85 17.62 13.86 3.28
N ILE A 86 16.58 13.22 3.83
CA ILE A 86 15.93 13.61 5.07
C ILE A 86 15.65 12.38 5.95
N VAL A 87 15.45 12.63 7.24
CA VAL A 87 14.88 11.66 8.17
C VAL A 87 13.54 12.22 8.64
N ALA A 88 12.49 11.41 8.58
CA ALA A 88 11.15 11.79 9.03
C ALA A 88 10.58 10.76 10.00
N GLU A 89 9.75 11.21 10.94
CA GLU A 89 9.03 10.34 11.85
C GLU A 89 7.91 9.60 11.13
N TYR A 90 7.77 8.30 11.43
CA TYR A 90 6.69 7.45 10.98
C TYR A 90 6.33 6.38 12.01
N TRP A 91 5.25 6.60 12.75
CA TRP A 91 4.73 5.71 13.81
C TRP A 91 5.77 5.35 14.90
N GLY A 92 6.44 6.37 15.43
CA GLY A 92 7.47 6.25 16.47
C GLY A 92 8.81 5.72 15.95
N ARG A 93 8.99 5.64 14.62
CA ARG A 93 10.21 5.17 13.97
C ARG A 93 10.76 6.25 13.04
N GLU A 94 12.05 6.17 12.76
CA GLU A 94 12.68 6.97 11.72
C GLU A 94 12.48 6.32 10.35
N ALA A 95 12.12 7.13 9.36
CA ALA A 95 12.10 6.78 7.95
C ALA A 95 13.18 7.61 7.22
N HIS A 96 14.10 6.92 6.55
CA HIS A 96 15.13 7.54 5.72
C HIS A 96 14.61 7.74 4.31
N LEU A 97 14.54 9.00 3.89
CA LEU A 97 13.87 9.39 2.67
C LEU A 97 14.75 10.32 1.84
N THR A 98 14.46 10.39 0.55
CA THR A 98 15.01 11.38 -0.37
C THR A 98 13.85 12.18 -0.93
N VAL A 99 13.79 13.48 -0.62
CA VAL A 99 12.82 14.39 -1.24
C VAL A 99 13.00 14.36 -2.75
N VAL A 100 11.88 14.23 -3.47
CA VAL A 100 11.89 14.21 -4.94
C VAL A 100 11.35 15.51 -5.49
N GLU A 101 12.07 16.07 -6.46
CA GLU A 101 11.58 17.19 -7.25
C GLU A 101 10.54 16.71 -8.25
N GLY A 102 9.51 17.53 -8.47
CA GLY A 102 8.56 17.28 -9.52
C GLY A 102 7.20 17.90 -9.27
N PRO A 103 6.27 17.70 -10.21
CA PRO A 103 4.94 18.31 -10.17
C PRO A 103 4.03 17.76 -9.06
N TRP A 104 4.38 16.62 -8.46
CA TRP A 104 3.53 15.94 -7.47
C TRP A 104 3.36 16.71 -6.17
N ALA A 105 4.40 17.43 -5.71
CA ALA A 105 4.31 18.20 -4.48
C ALA A 105 3.22 19.27 -4.59
N ALA A 106 3.24 20.09 -5.65
CA ALA A 106 2.21 21.10 -5.90
C ALA A 106 0.81 20.48 -6.06
N LEU A 107 0.70 19.38 -6.83
CA LEU A 107 -0.57 18.68 -7.05
C LEU A 107 -1.17 18.17 -5.71
N LEU A 108 -0.36 17.46 -4.93
CA LEU A 108 -0.81 16.84 -3.68
C LEU A 108 -1.01 17.88 -2.59
N SER A 109 -0.22 18.96 -2.54
CA SER A 109 -0.44 20.05 -1.61
C SER A 109 -1.79 20.74 -1.85
N GLY A 110 -2.11 20.99 -3.13
CA GLY A 110 -3.41 21.52 -3.52
C GLY A 110 -4.56 20.58 -3.16
N TYR A 111 -4.40 19.27 -3.41
CA TYR A 111 -5.44 18.30 -3.07
C TYR A 111 -5.66 18.12 -1.57
N LEU A 112 -4.58 18.07 -0.80
CA LEU A 112 -4.61 17.84 0.64
C LEU A 112 -4.88 19.12 1.45
N GLN A 113 -4.89 20.29 0.80
CA GLN A 113 -4.98 21.60 1.44
C GLN A 113 -3.94 21.75 2.57
N ARG A 114 -2.72 21.26 2.28
CA ARG A 114 -1.58 21.22 3.21
C ARG A 114 -0.30 21.30 2.40
N ASP A 115 0.69 22.02 2.90
CA ASP A 115 2.01 22.01 2.28
C ASP A 115 2.73 20.68 2.54
N VAL A 116 3.02 19.94 1.46
CA VAL A 116 3.68 18.64 1.51
C VAL A 116 4.79 18.55 0.49
N ALA A 117 5.86 17.87 0.85
CA ALA A 117 6.82 17.35 -0.10
C ALA A 117 6.42 15.92 -0.51
N VAL A 118 6.92 15.47 -1.66
CA VAL A 118 6.95 14.05 -2.00
C VAL A 118 8.37 13.56 -1.79
N ALA A 119 8.51 12.38 -1.20
CA ALA A 119 9.82 11.76 -0.96
C ALA A 119 9.78 10.28 -1.33
N GLU A 120 10.92 9.78 -1.79
CA GLU A 120 11.20 8.38 -2.03
C GLU A 120 11.83 7.76 -0.78
N ALA A 121 11.36 6.59 -0.37
CA ALA A 121 11.96 5.82 0.70
C ALA A 121 13.26 5.16 0.23
N GLN A 122 14.31 5.23 1.05
CA GLN A 122 15.62 4.64 0.73
C GLN A 122 15.67 3.11 0.87
N GLY A 123 14.54 2.48 1.19
CA GLY A 123 14.39 1.03 1.26
C GLY A 123 12.92 0.63 1.39
N ALA A 124 12.60 -0.59 0.96
CA ALA A 124 11.28 -1.17 1.18
C ALA A 124 10.96 -1.26 2.68
N GLY A 125 9.67 -1.19 3.04
CA GLY A 125 9.23 -1.29 4.43
C GLY A 125 9.39 -0.02 5.28
N GLN A 126 10.16 0.99 4.85
CA GLN A 126 10.41 2.23 5.62
C GLN A 126 9.11 2.98 5.98
N VAL A 127 8.16 3.03 5.06
CA VAL A 127 6.86 3.69 5.23
C VAL A 127 5.69 2.69 5.19
N VAL A 128 5.95 1.45 5.63
CA VAL A 128 4.95 0.40 5.85
C VAL A 128 4.71 0.26 7.36
N PHE A 129 3.44 0.26 7.77
CA PHE A 129 3.10 -0.02 9.17
C PHE A 129 2.82 -1.52 9.33
N GLY A 130 3.41 -2.14 10.35
CA GLY A 130 3.28 -3.58 10.60
C GLY A 130 4.22 -4.42 9.73
N GLY A 131 3.72 -5.55 9.24
CA GLY A 131 4.48 -6.47 8.39
C GLY A 131 4.60 -5.99 6.94
N PRO A 132 5.66 -6.38 6.21
CA PRO A 132 5.88 -5.98 4.82
C PRO A 132 4.93 -6.65 3.82
N VAL A 133 4.29 -7.75 4.23
CA VAL A 133 3.28 -8.48 3.45
C VAL A 133 2.09 -8.75 4.36
N THR A 134 0.90 -8.38 3.90
CA THR A 134 -0.37 -8.68 4.58
C THR A 134 -1.16 -9.67 3.74
N VAL A 135 -1.69 -10.72 4.37
CA VAL A 135 -2.45 -11.79 3.70
C VAL A 135 -3.86 -11.84 4.26
N LEU A 136 -4.84 -12.03 3.40
CA LEU A 136 -6.23 -12.31 3.75
C LEU A 136 -6.73 -13.52 2.99
N THR A 137 -7.75 -14.18 3.53
CA THR A 137 -8.47 -15.24 2.79
C THR A 137 -9.90 -14.87 2.44
N THR A 138 -10.42 -15.48 1.37
CA THR A 138 -11.84 -15.35 0.98
C THR A 138 -12.78 -15.86 2.08
N SER A 139 -12.42 -16.93 2.81
CA SER A 139 -13.20 -17.43 3.94
C SER A 139 -13.30 -16.41 5.09
N SER A 140 -12.23 -15.69 5.43
CA SER A 140 -12.25 -14.60 6.42
C SER A 140 -13.10 -13.42 5.98
N LEU A 141 -12.96 -13.00 4.72
CA LEU A 141 -13.77 -11.92 4.15
C LEU A 141 -15.27 -12.28 4.16
N ARG A 142 -15.61 -13.53 3.80
CA ARG A 142 -16.99 -14.03 3.82
C ARG A 142 -17.57 -14.06 5.24
N GLU A 143 -16.78 -14.49 6.22
CA GLU A 143 -17.20 -14.49 7.62
C GLU A 143 -17.44 -13.07 8.15
N LEU A 144 -16.59 -12.12 7.79
CA LEU A 144 -16.82 -10.71 8.11
C LEU A 144 -18.11 -10.19 7.45
N ALA A 145 -18.32 -10.45 6.16
CA ALA A 145 -19.53 -10.05 5.45
C ALA A 145 -20.79 -10.61 6.14
N ARG A 146 -20.77 -11.91 6.48
CA ARG A 146 -21.84 -12.58 7.21
C ARG A 146 -22.12 -11.93 8.56
N ARG A 147 -21.08 -11.59 9.34
CA ARG A 147 -21.23 -10.89 10.64
C ARG A 147 -21.81 -9.49 10.50
N LEU A 148 -21.59 -8.84 9.36
CA LEU A 148 -22.18 -7.54 9.02
C LEU A 148 -23.57 -7.65 8.40
N GLY A 149 -24.16 -8.86 8.32
CA GLY A 149 -25.46 -9.08 7.70
C GLY A 149 -25.47 -8.87 6.20
N ARG A 150 -24.31 -9.02 5.54
CA ARG A 150 -24.14 -8.84 4.09
C ARG A 150 -23.94 -10.20 3.43
N ASP A 151 -24.68 -10.42 2.36
CA ASP A 151 -24.46 -11.55 1.45
C ASP A 151 -23.68 -11.04 0.24
N LEU A 152 -22.42 -11.45 0.11
CA LEU A 152 -21.50 -10.98 -0.92
C LEU A 152 -21.00 -12.17 -1.72
N ASP A 153 -21.05 -12.05 -3.05
CA ASP A 153 -20.33 -12.94 -3.93
C ASP A 153 -18.81 -12.71 -3.86
N ASN A 154 -18.03 -13.60 -4.49
CA ASN A 154 -16.58 -13.51 -4.46
C ASN A 154 -16.05 -12.20 -5.09
N SER A 155 -16.71 -11.64 -6.11
CA SER A 155 -16.28 -10.39 -6.74
C SER A 155 -16.43 -9.20 -5.79
N ALA A 156 -17.56 -9.12 -5.09
CA ALA A 156 -17.82 -8.09 -4.09
C ALA A 156 -16.93 -8.25 -2.85
N LEU A 157 -16.65 -9.49 -2.42
CA LEU A 157 -15.69 -9.76 -1.34
C LEU A 157 -14.28 -9.24 -1.69
N LEU A 158 -13.83 -9.47 -2.92
CA LEU A 158 -12.54 -8.97 -3.38
C LEU A 158 -12.52 -7.44 -3.43
N LEU A 159 -13.59 -6.79 -3.89
CA LEU A 159 -13.68 -5.31 -3.84
C LEU A 159 -13.59 -4.77 -2.41
N ASP A 160 -14.31 -5.38 -1.47
CA ASP A 160 -14.27 -4.97 -0.06
C ASP A 160 -12.93 -5.24 0.62
N SER A 161 -12.18 -6.24 0.14
CA SER A 161 -10.84 -6.54 0.66
C SER A 161 -9.86 -5.35 0.55
N GLU A 162 -10.10 -4.41 -0.37
CA GLU A 162 -9.27 -3.22 -0.56
C GLU A 162 -9.21 -2.33 0.69
N ARG A 163 -10.24 -2.41 1.55
CA ARG A 163 -10.30 -1.67 2.82
C ARG A 163 -9.19 -2.08 3.78
N PHE A 164 -8.75 -3.34 3.70
CA PHE A 164 -7.68 -3.89 4.53
C PHE A 164 -6.30 -3.62 3.96
N ARG A 165 -6.22 -3.22 2.69
CA ARG A 165 -4.96 -2.89 2.01
C ARG A 165 -3.95 -4.04 2.08
N SER A 166 -4.45 -5.27 1.93
CA SER A 166 -3.63 -6.48 1.93
C SER A 166 -2.74 -6.53 0.70
N THR A 167 -1.62 -7.24 0.82
CA THR A 167 -0.74 -7.54 -0.31
C THR A 167 -1.32 -8.68 -1.13
N LEU A 168 -1.82 -9.71 -0.43
CA LEU A 168 -2.33 -10.94 -1.01
C LEU A 168 -3.76 -11.19 -0.52
N VAL A 169 -4.64 -11.59 -1.43
CA VAL A 169 -5.86 -12.31 -1.09
C VAL A 169 -5.75 -13.72 -1.65
N VAL A 170 -5.92 -14.72 -0.78
CA VAL A 170 -5.90 -16.13 -1.13
C VAL A 170 -7.33 -16.64 -1.18
N ASP A 171 -7.74 -17.25 -2.29
CA ASP A 171 -8.97 -18.03 -2.29
C ASP A 171 -8.74 -19.31 -1.50
N SER A 172 -9.39 -19.37 -0.34
CA SER A 172 -9.33 -20.47 0.60
C SER A 172 -10.42 -21.52 0.38
N GLY A 173 -11.32 -21.32 -0.58
CA GLY A 173 -12.43 -22.23 -0.86
C GLY A 173 -13.34 -22.40 0.36
N ASP A 174 -13.54 -23.65 0.78
CA ASP A 174 -14.36 -24.04 1.94
C ASP A 174 -13.57 -24.14 3.26
N ALA A 175 -12.32 -23.66 3.28
CA ALA A 175 -11.54 -23.63 4.52
C ALA A 175 -12.26 -22.78 5.60
N PRO A 176 -12.04 -23.07 6.89
CA PRO A 176 -12.66 -22.30 7.96
C PRO A 176 -12.27 -20.81 7.86
N PRO A 177 -13.11 -19.91 8.39
CA PRO A 177 -12.73 -18.50 8.56
C PRO A 177 -11.44 -18.38 9.37
N PHE A 178 -10.63 -17.37 9.06
CA PHE A 178 -9.38 -17.07 9.77
C PHE A 178 -8.31 -18.18 9.67
N VAL A 179 -8.41 -19.03 8.64
CA VAL A 179 -7.42 -20.11 8.42
C VAL A 179 -6.00 -19.57 8.25
N GLU A 180 -5.84 -18.34 7.74
CA GLU A 180 -4.56 -17.66 7.58
C GLU A 180 -3.78 -17.48 8.89
N ASP A 181 -4.47 -17.35 10.03
CA ASP A 181 -3.85 -17.17 11.34
C ASP A 181 -3.10 -18.43 11.82
N THR A 182 -3.51 -19.58 11.27
CA THR A 182 -2.86 -20.87 11.54
C THR A 182 -1.57 -21.07 10.75
N TRP A 183 -1.36 -20.26 9.71
CA TRP A 183 -0.20 -20.42 8.84
C TRP A 183 1.09 -20.00 9.55
N ARG A 184 2.17 -20.70 9.21
CA ARG A 184 3.54 -20.39 9.67
C ARG A 184 4.46 -20.09 8.52
N ARG A 185 4.23 -20.77 7.39
CA ARG A 185 4.96 -20.62 6.15
C ARG A 185 4.00 -20.75 4.98
N LEU A 186 4.13 -19.87 3.99
CA LEU A 186 3.45 -19.97 2.71
C LEU A 186 4.48 -20.05 1.59
N VAL A 187 4.17 -20.81 0.56
CA VAL A 187 4.89 -20.78 -0.71
C VAL A 187 3.96 -20.14 -1.74
N VAL A 188 4.38 -19.01 -2.31
CA VAL A 188 3.61 -18.24 -3.29
C VAL A 188 4.50 -18.05 -4.51
N GLY A 189 4.20 -18.76 -5.60
CA GLY A 189 5.13 -18.84 -6.73
C GLY A 189 6.45 -19.49 -6.31
N ASP A 190 7.56 -18.79 -6.57
CA ASP A 190 8.91 -19.16 -6.17
C ASP A 190 9.30 -18.62 -4.77
N THR A 191 8.44 -17.82 -4.15
CA THR A 191 8.74 -17.10 -2.92
C THR A 191 8.21 -17.82 -1.69
N VAL A 192 8.99 -17.80 -0.62
CA VAL A 192 8.62 -18.34 0.69
C VAL A 192 8.35 -17.20 1.66
N LEU A 193 7.11 -17.14 2.17
CA LEU A 193 6.71 -16.21 3.21
C LEU A 193 6.72 -16.90 4.57
N ARG A 194 7.22 -16.21 5.60
CA ARG A 194 7.07 -16.63 7.01
C ARG A 194 6.05 -15.71 7.68
N VAL A 195 5.00 -16.30 8.24
CA VAL A 195 3.96 -15.56 8.97
C VAL A 195 4.47 -15.25 10.37
N ARG A 196 4.43 -13.97 10.77
CA ARG A 196 5.01 -13.47 12.03
C ARG A 196 3.98 -12.89 13.01
N GLY A 197 2.71 -12.80 12.64
CA GLY A 197 1.64 -12.30 13.49
C GLY A 197 0.28 -12.63 12.89
N ALA A 198 -0.71 -12.79 13.76
CA ALA A 198 -2.14 -12.81 13.49
C ALA A 198 -2.76 -11.69 14.35
#